data_AF-A0A9Y2N1A9-F1
#
_entry.id   AF-A0A9Y2N1A9-F1
#
_cell.length_a   1.000
_cell.length_b   1.000
_cell.length_c   1.000
_cell.angle_alpha   90.00
_cell.angle_beta   90.00
_cell.angle_gamma   90.00
#
_symmetry.space_group_name_H-M   'P 1'
#
loop_
_entity.id
_entity.type
_entity.pdbx_description
1 polymer ?
#
loop_
_entity_poly.entity_id
_entity_poly.type
_entity_poly.pdbx_seq_one_letter_code
_entity_poly.pdbx_strand_id
1 'polypeptide(L)'
;MDYRKLFAEIHRRPRMYGLDGSYHDYCTYLLGIDAGNDGQLLTGFTELLVPRVGAGNNLTWVSLVLHLAFPDLTSGWRDEAAGEGKQAAVDLLFSLLDEFFEKRDAPGGTATIFDDYLTWLKAQPWHRP
;
A
#
# COMPACT_ATOMS: atom_id res chain seq x y z
N MET A 1 -11.92 -13.34 -9.19
CA MET A 1 -10.92 -13.91 -8.26
C MET A 1 -11.04 -13.17 -6.95
N ASP A 2 -10.94 -13.84 -5.81
CA ASP A 2 -11.00 -13.19 -4.50
C ASP A 2 -9.57 -12.79 -4.07
N TYR A 3 -9.21 -11.53 -4.29
CA TYR A 3 -7.86 -11.02 -4.04
C TYR A 3 -7.56 -10.83 -2.55
N ARG A 4 -8.56 -10.52 -1.72
CA ARG A 4 -8.37 -10.46 -0.25
C ARG A 4 -7.94 -11.82 0.28
N LYS A 5 -8.66 -12.88 -0.12
CA LYS A 5 -8.31 -14.25 0.24
C LYS A 5 -6.95 -14.68 -0.30
N LEU A 6 -6.62 -14.31 -1.55
CA LEU A 6 -5.30 -14.59 -2.13
C LEU A 6 -4.19 -13.93 -1.31
N PHE A 7 -4.32 -12.65 -0.99
CA PHE A 7 -3.28 -11.89 -0.29
C PHE A 7 -3.11 -12.38 1.15
N ALA A 8 -4.19 -12.76 1.83
CA ALA A 8 -4.12 -13.43 3.12
C ALA A 8 -3.34 -14.77 3.04
N GLU A 9 -3.55 -15.57 1.99
CA GLU A 9 -2.82 -16.83 1.79
C GLU A 9 -1.34 -16.60 1.45
N ILE A 10 -1.03 -15.58 0.63
CA ILE A 10 0.35 -15.17 0.32
C ILE A 10 1.08 -14.77 1.60
N HIS A 11 0.46 -13.93 2.43
CA HIS A 11 1.04 -13.51 3.69
C HIS A 11 1.29 -14.68 4.64
N ARG A 12 0.33 -15.61 4.70
CA ARG A 12 0.39 -16.78 5.58
C ARG A 12 1.40 -17.83 5.12
N ARG A 13 1.64 -17.97 3.82
CA ARG A 13 2.45 -19.04 3.22
C ARG A 13 3.32 -18.54 2.06
N PRO A 14 4.21 -17.56 2.26
CA PRO A 14 4.97 -16.93 1.18
C PRO A 14 5.74 -17.91 0.28
N ARG A 15 6.34 -18.95 0.88
CA ARG A 15 7.13 -19.95 0.15
C ARG A 15 6.33 -20.76 -0.86
N MET A 16 5.01 -20.93 -0.68
CA MET A 16 4.15 -21.59 -1.67
C MET A 16 3.98 -20.77 -2.95
N TYR A 17 4.26 -19.47 -2.87
CA TYR A 17 4.21 -18.51 -3.97
C TYR A 17 5.62 -18.13 -4.47
N GLY A 18 6.66 -18.84 -3.99
CA GLY A 18 8.05 -18.57 -4.35
C GLY A 18 8.66 -17.36 -3.64
N LEU A 19 8.01 -16.84 -2.60
CA LEU A 19 8.44 -15.62 -1.93
C LEU A 19 9.35 -15.89 -0.72
N ASP A 20 10.33 -15.02 -0.51
CA ASP A 20 11.30 -15.10 0.60
C ASP A 20 10.79 -14.47 1.90
N GLY A 21 9.65 -13.76 1.83
CA GLY A 21 9.01 -13.09 2.95
C GLY A 21 9.56 -11.69 3.23
N SER A 22 10.43 -11.16 2.38
CA SER A 22 10.89 -9.77 2.45
C SER A 22 9.84 -8.81 1.91
N TYR A 23 9.85 -7.59 2.44
CA TYR A 23 8.97 -6.52 1.99
C TYR A 23 9.13 -6.24 0.48
N HIS A 24 10.38 -6.24 -0.01
CA HIS A 24 10.68 -6.00 -1.42
C HIS A 24 10.08 -7.06 -2.35
N ASP A 25 10.19 -8.33 -1.97
CA ASP A 25 9.70 -9.45 -2.77
C ASP A 25 8.17 -9.45 -2.84
N TYR A 26 7.49 -9.20 -1.71
CA TYR A 26 6.03 -8.99 -1.71
C TYR A 26 5.62 -7.83 -2.62
N CYS A 27 6.32 -6.68 -2.55
CA CYS A 27 5.98 -5.54 -3.39
C CYS A 27 6.12 -5.86 -4.88
N THR A 28 7.22 -6.52 -5.25
CA THR A 28 7.47 -6.94 -6.64
C THR A 28 6.39 -7.90 -7.12
N TYR A 29 6.01 -8.87 -6.28
CA TYR A 29 4.96 -9.83 -6.59
C TYR A 29 3.59 -9.16 -6.79
N LEU A 30 3.20 -8.27 -5.89
CA LEU A 30 1.92 -7.54 -5.95
C LEU A 30 1.85 -6.61 -7.16
N LEU A 31 2.95 -5.94 -7.51
CA LEU A 31 3.04 -5.16 -8.75
C LEU A 31 2.84 -6.05 -9.99
N GLY A 32 3.37 -7.28 -9.98
CA GLY A 32 3.13 -8.26 -11.04
C GLY A 32 1.66 -8.69 -11.14
N ILE A 33 0.99 -8.89 -10.00
CA ILE A 33 -0.45 -9.19 -9.98
C ILE A 33 -1.26 -8.02 -10.53
N ASP A 34 -0.96 -6.79 -10.12
CA ASP A 34 -1.65 -5.59 -10.60
C ASP A 34 -1.44 -5.39 -12.11
N ALA A 35 -0.21 -5.58 -12.59
CA ALA A 35 0.09 -5.55 -14.03
C ALA A 35 -0.69 -6.62 -14.82
N GLY A 36 -0.88 -7.82 -14.25
CA GLY A 36 -1.73 -8.87 -14.82
C GLY A 36 -3.23 -8.56 -14.79
N ASN A 37 -3.63 -7.47 -14.11
CA ASN A 37 -4.99 -6.93 -14.04
C ASN A 37 -5.09 -5.57 -14.76
N ASP A 38 -4.30 -5.35 -15.81
CA ASP A 38 -4.27 -4.09 -16.57
C ASP A 38 -3.97 -2.85 -15.70
N GLY A 39 -3.27 -3.05 -14.57
CA GLY A 39 -2.97 -1.99 -13.60
C GLY A 39 -4.20 -1.43 -12.88
N GLN A 40 -5.32 -2.16 -12.88
CA GLN A 40 -6.58 -1.69 -12.28
C GLN A 40 -6.84 -2.28 -10.89
N LEU A 41 -6.09 -3.30 -10.47
CA LEU A 41 -6.34 -3.98 -9.21
C LEU A 41 -6.01 -3.08 -8.01
N LEU A 42 -4.98 -2.26 -8.10
CA LEU A 42 -4.54 -1.37 -7.03
C LEU A 42 -4.86 0.11 -7.31
N THR A 43 -5.71 0.40 -8.30
CA THR A 43 -6.23 1.77 -8.54
C THR A 43 -6.91 2.31 -7.28
N GLY A 44 -6.45 3.47 -6.80
CA GLY A 44 -6.92 4.08 -5.55
C GLY A 44 -6.08 3.71 -4.32
N PHE A 45 -5.15 2.76 -4.41
CA PHE A 45 -4.36 2.36 -3.23
C PHE A 45 -3.41 3.47 -2.78
N THR A 46 -2.72 4.12 -3.71
CA THR A 46 -1.88 5.30 -3.40
C THR A 46 -2.73 6.41 -2.77
N GLU A 47 -3.92 6.67 -3.32
CA GLU A 47 -4.87 7.68 -2.86
C GLU A 47 -5.41 7.38 -1.46
N LEU A 48 -5.52 6.11 -1.08
CA LEU A 48 -5.84 5.71 0.30
C LEU A 48 -4.70 6.04 1.28
N LEU A 49 -3.44 5.92 0.85
CA LEU A 49 -2.26 6.03 1.71
C LEU A 49 -1.79 7.48 1.90
N VAL A 50 -1.81 8.29 0.84
CA VAL A 50 -1.26 9.67 0.88
C VAL A 50 -1.87 10.52 2.00
N PRO A 51 -3.21 10.59 2.19
CA PRO A 51 -3.79 11.38 3.28
C PRO A 51 -3.37 10.92 4.67
N ARG A 52 -3.03 9.63 4.85
CA ARG A 52 -2.58 9.07 6.15
C ARG A 52 -1.14 9.43 6.46
N VAL A 53 -0.29 9.39 5.43
CA VAL A 53 1.10 9.88 5.55
C VAL A 53 1.10 11.40 5.76
N GLY A 54 0.11 12.10 5.20
CA GLY A 54 0.01 13.55 5.25
C GLY A 54 0.99 14.26 4.30
N ALA A 55 1.72 13.51 3.49
CA ALA A 55 2.71 13.98 2.51
C ALA A 55 2.94 12.90 1.43
N GLY A 56 3.87 13.15 0.50
CA GLY A 56 4.38 12.11 -0.39
C GLY A 56 3.44 11.74 -1.54
N ASN A 57 2.62 12.67 -2.04
CA ASN A 57 1.79 12.44 -3.24
C ASN A 57 2.60 12.20 -4.53
N ASN A 58 3.92 12.40 -4.48
CA ASN A 58 4.88 12.06 -5.52
C ASN A 58 5.57 10.70 -5.30
N LEU A 59 5.25 9.99 -4.20
CA LEU A 59 5.83 8.70 -3.86
C LEU A 59 4.97 7.56 -4.39
N THR A 60 5.61 6.42 -4.66
CA THR A 60 4.91 5.17 -4.93
C THR A 60 4.26 4.63 -3.66
N TRP A 61 3.20 3.82 -3.79
CA TRP A 61 2.58 3.16 -2.64
C TRP A 61 3.59 2.32 -1.84
N VAL A 62 4.60 1.72 -2.51
CA VAL A 62 5.68 0.98 -1.86
C VAL A 62 6.44 1.87 -0.86
N SER A 63 6.75 3.11 -1.24
CA SER A 63 7.40 4.04 -0.31
C SER A 63 6.42 4.51 0.77
N LEU A 64 5.16 4.80 0.42
CA LEU A 64 4.16 5.28 1.38
C LEU A 64 3.89 4.29 2.52
N VAL A 65 3.85 2.99 2.22
CA VAL A 65 3.71 1.95 3.26
C VAL A 65 4.89 1.99 4.23
N LEU A 66 6.13 2.20 3.75
CA LEU A 66 7.29 2.31 4.63
C LEU A 66 7.29 3.59 5.49
N HIS A 67 6.77 4.70 4.96
CA HIS A 67 6.55 5.92 5.73
C HIS A 67 5.54 5.71 6.87
N LEU A 68 4.50 4.89 6.63
CA LEU A 68 3.54 4.51 7.66
C LEU A 68 4.11 3.48 8.64
N ALA A 69 4.97 2.57 8.19
CA ALA A 69 5.58 1.54 9.04
C ALA A 69 6.58 2.13 10.02
N PHE A 70 7.31 3.17 9.62
CA PHE A 70 8.36 3.79 10.44
C PHE A 70 8.21 5.32 10.46
N PRO A 71 7.19 5.84 11.16
CA PRO A 71 6.88 7.28 11.17
C PRO A 71 8.00 8.12 11.80
N ASP A 72 8.81 7.53 12.69
CA ASP A 72 9.90 8.20 13.39
C ASP A 72 11.19 8.28 12.55
N LEU A 73 11.26 7.56 11.43
CA LEU A 73 12.43 7.58 10.54
C LEU A 73 12.31 8.69 9.50
N THR A 74 13.39 9.45 9.32
CA THR A 74 13.54 10.48 8.28
C THR A 74 14.34 10.00 7.07
N SER A 75 14.98 8.84 7.16
CA SER A 75 15.76 8.17 6.11
C SER A 75 16.02 6.72 6.48
N GLY A 76 16.47 5.89 5.53
CA GLY A 76 16.88 4.51 5.83
C GLY A 76 15.73 3.51 5.96
N TRP A 77 14.49 3.88 5.60
CA TRP A 77 13.31 3.00 5.70
C TRP A 77 13.48 1.65 4.99
N ARG A 78 14.24 1.62 3.88
CA ARG A 78 14.52 0.38 3.13
C ARG A 78 15.43 -0.57 3.90
N ASP A 79 16.43 -0.01 4.58
CA ASP A 79 17.37 -0.79 5.38
C ASP A 79 16.64 -1.32 6.63
N GLU A 80 15.81 -0.50 7.26
CA GLU A 80 14.94 -0.91 8.38
C GLU A 80 13.99 -2.05 7.96
N ALA A 81 13.31 -1.91 6.81
CA ALA A 81 12.43 -2.94 6.25
C ALA A 81 13.17 -4.22 5.82
N ALA A 82 14.48 -4.16 5.58
CA ALA A 82 15.31 -5.33 5.30
C ALA A 82 15.88 -5.97 6.58
N GLY A 83 15.97 -5.20 7.67
CA GLY A 83 16.50 -5.59 8.96
C GLY A 83 15.43 -5.90 9.99
N GLU A 84 15.47 -5.20 11.12
CA GLU A 84 14.64 -5.46 12.30
C GLU A 84 13.16 -5.17 12.04
N GLY A 85 12.85 -4.08 11.35
CA GLY A 85 11.51 -3.67 10.95
C GLY A 85 10.84 -4.51 9.87
N LYS A 86 11.50 -5.54 9.32
CA LYS A 86 10.97 -6.36 8.22
C LYS A 86 9.55 -6.86 8.47
N GLN A 87 9.31 -7.48 9.63
CA GLN A 87 8.00 -8.05 9.92
C GLN A 87 6.92 -6.96 10.06
N ALA A 88 7.26 -5.83 10.70
CA ALA A 88 6.35 -4.70 10.84
C ALA A 88 5.93 -4.11 9.48
N ALA A 89 6.88 -3.94 8.55
CA ALA A 89 6.58 -3.45 7.21
C ALA A 89 5.70 -4.41 6.41
N VAL A 90 5.94 -5.72 6.52
CA VAL A 90 5.14 -6.76 5.85
C VAL A 90 3.73 -6.84 6.44
N ASP A 91 3.60 -6.90 7.76
CA ASP A 91 2.31 -6.96 8.44
C ASP A 91 1.45 -5.73 8.12
N LEU A 92 2.08 -4.55 8.10
CA LEU A 92 1.40 -3.32 7.74
C LEU A 92 0.96 -3.32 6.27
N LEU A 93 1.81 -3.78 5.33
CA LEU A 93 1.45 -3.90 3.91
C LEU A 93 0.17 -4.72 3.72
N PHE A 94 0.12 -5.91 4.31
CA PHE A 94 -1.05 -6.79 4.16
C PHE A 94 -2.28 -6.27 4.88
N SER A 95 -2.11 -5.59 6.02
CA SER A 95 -3.22 -4.93 6.73
C SER A 95 -3.81 -3.79 5.91
N LEU A 96 -2.97 -2.96 5.29
CA LEU A 96 -3.39 -1.86 4.41
C LEU A 96 -4.07 -2.36 3.13
N LEU A 97 -3.60 -3.47 2.56
CA LEU A 97 -4.25 -4.10 1.41
C LEU A 97 -5.63 -4.62 1.77
N ASP A 98 -5.77 -5.32 2.91
CA ASP A 98 -7.06 -5.83 3.35
C ASP A 98 -8.07 -4.69 3.58
N GLU A 99 -7.64 -3.63 4.27
CA GLU A 99 -8.44 -2.42 4.47
C GLU A 99 -8.80 -1.74 3.14
N PHE A 100 -7.86 -1.65 2.20
CA PHE A 100 -8.11 -1.07 0.89
C PHE A 100 -9.22 -1.81 0.14
N PHE A 101 -9.14 -3.14 0.06
CA PHE A 101 -10.19 -3.92 -0.61
C PHE A 101 -11.52 -3.82 0.13
N GLU A 102 -11.52 -3.85 1.47
CA GLU A 102 -12.75 -3.65 2.25
C GLU A 102 -13.40 -2.31 1.96
N LYS A 103 -12.64 -1.23 1.98
CA LYS A 103 -13.15 0.11 1.70
C LYS A 103 -13.60 0.23 0.25
N ARG A 104 -12.86 -0.32 -0.70
CA ARG A 104 -13.17 -0.25 -2.15
C ARG A 104 -14.43 -1.01 -2.51
N ASP A 105 -14.62 -2.20 -1.93
CA ASP A 105 -15.74 -3.08 -2.25
C ASP A 105 -17.05 -2.64 -1.55
N ALA A 106 -16.97 -1.70 -0.60
CA ALA A 106 -18.14 -1.06 -0.01
C ALA A 106 -18.91 -0.19 -1.03
N PRO A 107 -20.23 0.00 -0.87
CA PRO A 107 -21.01 0.86 -1.76
C PRO A 107 -20.44 2.29 -1.81
N GLY A 108 -20.03 2.75 -3.01
CA GLY A 108 -19.39 4.06 -3.18
C GLY A 108 -17.96 4.15 -2.64
N GLY A 109 -17.37 3.02 -2.26
CA GLY A 109 -16.05 2.89 -1.65
C GLY A 109 -14.93 3.54 -2.45
N THR A 110 -14.83 3.17 -3.74
CA THR A 110 -13.86 3.77 -4.67
C THR A 110 -14.00 5.29 -4.74
N ALA A 111 -15.23 5.81 -4.89
CA ALA A 111 -15.45 7.26 -4.95
C ALA A 111 -15.00 7.95 -3.66
N THR A 112 -15.31 7.34 -2.50
CA THR A 112 -14.90 7.84 -1.19
C THR A 112 -13.37 7.93 -1.06
N ILE A 113 -12.64 6.91 -1.53
CA ILE A 113 -11.15 6.93 -1.51
C ILE A 113 -10.61 8.14 -2.28
N PHE A 114 -11.13 8.38 -3.48
CA PHE A 114 -10.70 9.52 -4.30
C PHE A 114 -11.17 10.86 -3.73
N ASP A 115 -12.37 10.95 -3.16
CA ASP A 115 -12.88 12.16 -2.53
C ASP A 115 -12.06 12.57 -1.30
N ASP A 116 -11.66 11.61 -0.47
CA ASP A 116 -10.77 11.82 0.67
C ASP A 116 -9.40 12.35 0.19
N TYR A 117 -8.84 11.70 -0.84
CA TYR A 117 -7.57 12.13 -1.43
C TYR A 117 -7.66 13.53 -2.05
N LEU A 118 -8.70 13.83 -2.82
CA LEU A 118 -8.88 15.14 -3.44
C LEU A 118 -9.13 16.24 -2.40
N THR A 119 -9.82 15.91 -1.31
CA THR A 119 -10.02 16.82 -0.18
C THR A 119 -8.68 17.14 0.47
N TRP A 120 -7.87 16.12 0.77
CA TRP A 120 -6.51 16.30 1.29
C TRP A 120 -5.66 17.12 0.32
N LEU A 121 -5.70 16.81 -0.98
CA LEU A 121 -4.90 17.44 -2.01
C LEU A 121 -5.21 18.93 -2.15
N LYS A 122 -6.49 19.30 -2.18
CA LYS A 122 -6.93 20.71 -2.26
C LYS A 122 -6.58 21.52 -1.01
N ALA A 123 -6.41 20.87 0.14
CA ALA A 123 -5.99 21.53 1.37
C ALA A 123 -4.48 21.84 1.42
N GLN A 124 -3.68 21.33 0.48
CA GLN A 124 -2.23 21.51 0.50
C GLN A 124 -1.83 22.91 0.03
N PRO A 125 -0.91 23.61 0.74
CA PRO A 125 -0.53 24.99 0.41
C PRO A 125 0.16 25.14 -0.95
N TRP A 126 0.74 24.05 -1.47
CA TRP A 126 1.39 24.00 -2.78
C TRP A 126 0.45 23.60 -3.91
N HIS A 127 -0.75 23.12 -3.62
CA HIS A 127 -1.70 22.69 -4.66
C HIS A 127 -2.33 23.91 -5.32
N ARG A 128 -2.11 24.06 -6.63
CA ARG A 128 -2.76 25.09 -7.46
C ARG A 128 -3.75 24.39 -8.38
N PRO A 129 -5.02 24.84 -8.45
CA PRO A 129 -6.04 24.26 -9.32
C PRO A 129 -5.74 24.48 -10.80
#